data_AF-A0A6A0H404-F1
#
_entry.id   AF-A0A6A0H404-F1
#
_cell.length_a   1.000
_cell.length_b   1.000
_cell.length_c   1.000
_cell.angle_alpha   90.00
_cell.angle_beta   90.00
_cell.angle_gamma   90.00
#
_symmetry.space_group_name_H-M   'P 1'
#
loop_
_entity.id
_entity.type
_entity.pdbx_description
1 polymer ?
#
loop_
_entity_poly.entity_id
_entity_poly.type
_entity_poly.pdbx_seq_one_letter_code
_entity_poly.pdbx_strand_id
1 'polypeptide(L)'
;MKIVDKDPKITSKELQSHLAGTGKTVDVSTVRLYLNREGLHGRVPRMKPLLKPIHKEKRLEFARKHIDAAQAELNNILWSEETKLELFGVNDNRFVWRKSGEALLEKITLPTVKHGAVPEYDKVKTRTISTVVTA
;
A
#
# COMPACT_ATOMS: atom_id res chain seq x y z
N MET A 1 13.49 -17.59 2.63
CA MET A 1 13.17 -17.98 4.02
C MET A 1 11.64 -18.10 4.15
N LYS A 2 11.10 -19.30 4.39
CA LYS A 2 9.64 -19.59 4.25
C LYS A 2 8.71 -18.70 5.09
N ILE A 3 9.21 -18.11 6.19
CA ILE A 3 8.44 -17.21 7.07
C ILE A 3 8.12 -15.90 6.35
N VAL A 4 9.13 -15.28 5.72
CA VAL A 4 8.97 -14.00 4.99
C VAL A 4 8.10 -14.15 3.75
N ASP A 5 8.12 -15.32 3.10
CA ASP A 5 7.26 -15.57 1.94
C ASP A 5 5.77 -15.61 2.30
N LYS A 6 5.44 -16.07 3.53
CA LYS A 6 4.08 -16.11 4.08
C LYS A 6 3.64 -14.73 4.60
N ASP A 7 4.49 -14.07 5.36
CA ASP A 7 4.26 -12.72 5.85
C ASP A 7 5.45 -11.81 5.54
N PRO A 8 5.36 -11.01 4.45
CA PRO A 8 6.44 -10.11 4.07
C PRO A 8 6.55 -8.88 4.98
N LYS A 9 5.61 -8.65 5.91
CA LYS A 9 5.59 -7.48 6.82
C LYS A 9 6.33 -7.74 8.13
N ILE A 10 6.79 -8.98 8.35
CA ILE A 10 7.51 -9.36 9.55
C ILE A 10 8.79 -8.54 9.73
N THR A 11 9.01 -8.08 10.95
CA THR A 11 10.20 -7.29 11.29
C THR A 11 11.41 -8.21 11.50
N SER A 12 12.62 -7.65 11.32
CA SER A 12 13.85 -8.41 11.61
C SER A 12 13.95 -8.87 13.07
N LYS A 13 13.32 -8.14 14.00
CA LYS A 13 13.29 -8.49 15.42
C LYS A 13 12.37 -9.68 15.67
N GLU A 14 11.19 -9.71 15.06
CA GLU A 14 10.29 -10.87 15.15
C GLU A 14 10.94 -12.11 14.54
N LEU A 15 11.61 -11.98 13.40
CA LEU A 15 12.40 -13.07 12.80
C LEU A 15 13.49 -13.57 13.74
N GLN A 16 14.20 -12.67 14.42
CA GLN A 16 15.19 -13.04 15.44
C GLN A 16 14.54 -13.83 16.58
N SER A 17 13.39 -13.38 17.10
CA SER A 17 12.65 -14.08 18.16
C SER A 17 12.21 -15.48 17.73
N HIS A 18 11.75 -15.66 16.49
CA HIS A 18 11.41 -16.97 15.94
C HIS A 18 12.63 -17.91 15.86
N LEU A 19 13.81 -17.37 15.52
CA LEU A 19 15.06 -18.13 15.47
C LEU A 19 15.57 -18.50 16.88
N ALA A 20 15.43 -17.60 17.85
CA ALA A 20 15.76 -17.88 19.24
C ALA A 20 14.91 -19.03 19.81
N GLY A 21 13.61 -19.07 19.48
CA GLY A 21 12.72 -20.18 19.86
C GLY A 21 13.06 -21.54 19.24
N THR A 22 13.88 -21.57 18.19
CA THR A 22 14.43 -22.81 17.60
C THR A 22 15.83 -23.15 18.09
N GLY A 23 16.31 -22.47 19.14
CA GLY A 23 17.62 -22.67 19.76
C GLY A 23 18.78 -21.98 19.03
N LYS A 24 18.50 -21.09 18.06
CA LYS A 24 19.53 -20.34 17.34
C LYS A 24 19.51 -18.88 17.75
N THR A 25 20.50 -18.48 18.54
CA THR A 25 20.73 -17.07 18.87
C THR A 25 21.49 -16.40 17.73
N VAL A 26 20.84 -15.46 17.05
CA VAL A 26 21.44 -14.66 15.98
C VAL A 26 21.22 -13.18 16.24
N ASP A 27 22.11 -12.33 15.75
CA ASP A 27 21.90 -10.89 15.79
C ASP A 27 20.93 -10.43 14.68
N VAL A 28 20.21 -9.33 14.92
CA VAL A 28 19.28 -8.73 13.94
C VAL A 28 20.00 -8.37 12.63
N SER A 29 21.25 -7.90 12.70
CA SER A 29 22.06 -7.59 11.51
C SER A 29 22.33 -8.84 10.66
N THR A 30 22.55 -9.99 11.32
CA THR A 30 22.76 -11.28 10.64
C THR A 30 21.51 -11.72 9.90
N VAL A 31 20.33 -11.53 10.50
CA VAL A 31 19.04 -11.79 9.84
C VAL A 31 18.90 -10.92 8.57
N ARG A 32 19.14 -9.61 8.68
CA ARG A 32 19.04 -8.68 7.54
C ARG A 32 20.04 -9.01 6.42
N LEU A 33 21.27 -9.36 6.78
CA LEU A 33 22.31 -9.73 5.84
C LEU A 33 21.95 -11.01 5.10
N TYR A 34 21.42 -12.01 5.81
CA TYR A 34 20.92 -13.23 5.19
C TYR A 34 19.75 -12.95 4.24
N LEU A 35 18.76 -12.15 4.65
CA LEU A 35 17.65 -11.75 3.77
C LEU A 35 18.12 -11.04 2.51
N ASN A 36 19.07 -10.11 2.64
CA ASN A 36 19.65 -9.40 1.50
C ASN A 36 20.39 -10.34 0.54
N ARG A 37 21.12 -11.34 1.06
CA ARG A 37 21.79 -12.38 0.25
C ARG A 37 20.77 -13.21 -0.55
N GLU A 38 19.60 -13.45 0.03
CA GLU A 38 18.47 -14.13 -0.64
C GLU A 38 17.67 -13.20 -1.60
N GLY A 39 18.14 -11.96 -1.79
CA GLY A 39 17.49 -10.95 -2.66
C GLY A 39 16.24 -10.31 -2.08
N LEU A 40 15.96 -10.52 -0.79
CA LEU A 40 14.86 -9.88 -0.08
C LEU A 40 15.33 -8.58 0.54
N HIS A 41 14.73 -7.48 0.13
CA HIS A 41 15.10 -6.16 0.61
C HIS A 41 13.93 -5.46 1.30
N GLY A 42 14.22 -4.81 2.41
CA GLY A 42 13.28 -3.93 3.09
C GLY A 42 12.94 -2.73 2.21
N ARG A 43 11.66 -2.55 1.89
CA ARG A 43 11.15 -1.44 1.08
C ARG A 43 9.85 -0.92 1.68
N VAL A 44 9.56 0.36 1.45
CA VAL A 44 8.24 0.91 1.76
C VAL A 44 7.22 0.29 0.80
N PRO A 45 6.12 -0.30 1.31
CA PRO A 45 5.08 -0.87 0.48
C PRO A 45 4.32 0.20 -0.29
N ARG A 46 3.80 -0.14 -1.47
CA ARG A 46 2.95 0.77 -2.24
C ARG A 46 1.55 0.80 -1.64
N MET A 47 1.04 1.99 -1.38
CA MET A 47 -0.36 2.19 -1.00
C MET A 47 -1.25 2.05 -2.25
N LYS A 48 -2.20 1.12 -2.21
CA LYS A 48 -3.09 0.82 -3.33
C LYS A 48 -4.52 0.60 -2.83
N PRO A 49 -5.55 1.02 -3.57
CA PRO A 49 -6.92 0.74 -3.18
C PRO A 49 -7.15 -0.77 -3.19
N LEU A 50 -7.87 -1.26 -2.19
CA LEU A 50 -8.31 -2.65 -2.17
C LEU A 50 -9.43 -2.84 -3.22
N LEU A 51 -9.15 -3.61 -4.27
CA LEU A 51 -10.09 -3.84 -5.37
C LEU A 51 -10.56 -5.29 -5.39
N LYS A 52 -11.88 -5.49 -5.29
CA LYS A 52 -12.51 -6.78 -5.56
C LYS A 52 -12.35 -7.15 -7.05
N PRO A 53 -12.40 -8.44 -7.42
CA PRO A 53 -12.32 -8.87 -8.82
C PRO A 53 -13.30 -8.15 -9.75
N ILE A 54 -14.55 -7.99 -9.32
CA ILE A 54 -15.58 -7.25 -10.05
C ILE A 54 -15.22 -5.78 -10.30
N HIS A 55 -14.51 -5.12 -9.38
CA HIS A 55 -14.04 -3.75 -9.59
C HIS A 55 -12.91 -3.71 -10.62
N LYS A 56 -12.02 -4.71 -10.62
CA LYS A 56 -10.92 -4.79 -11.60
C LYS A 56 -11.47 -4.97 -13.02
N GLU A 57 -12.47 -5.84 -13.17
CA GLU A 57 -13.14 -6.09 -14.44
C GLU A 57 -13.85 -4.84 -14.98
N LYS A 58 -14.74 -4.23 -14.19
CA LYS A 58 -15.46 -3.01 -14.61
C LYS A 58 -14.52 -1.85 -14.94
N ARG A 59 -13.43 -1.68 -14.18
CA ARG A 59 -12.42 -0.65 -14.47
C ARG A 59 -11.65 -0.93 -15.75
N LEU A 60 -11.36 -2.21 -16.03
CA LEU A 60 -10.68 -2.61 -17.28
C LEU A 60 -11.60 -2.41 -18.49
N GLU A 61 -12.87 -2.77 -18.38
CA GLU A 61 -13.88 -2.53 -19.41
C GLU A 61 -14.04 -1.04 -19.71
N PHE A 62 -14.18 -0.22 -18.67
CA PHE A 62 -14.22 1.24 -18.80
C PHE A 62 -12.97 1.79 -19.49
N ALA A 63 -11.78 1.37 -19.04
CA ALA A 63 -10.53 1.82 -19.64
C ALA A 63 -10.40 1.44 -21.12
N ARG A 64 -10.81 0.22 -21.50
CA ARG A 64 -10.81 -0.22 -22.90
C ARG A 64 -11.79 0.56 -23.76
N LYS A 65 -12.99 0.84 -23.24
CA LYS A 65 -14.02 1.61 -23.95
C LYS A 65 -13.61 3.04 -24.25
N HIS A 66 -12.80 3.65 -23.39
CA HIS A 66 -12.44 5.06 -23.43
C HIS A 66 -10.95 5.31 -23.72
N ILE A 67 -10.19 4.30 -24.17
CA ILE A 67 -8.74 4.44 -24.40
C ILE A 67 -8.41 5.45 -25.52
N ASP A 68 -9.26 5.49 -26.54
CA ASP A 68 -9.13 6.37 -27.72
C ASP A 68 -10.17 7.50 -27.71
N ALA A 69 -10.70 7.86 -26.53
CA ALA A 69 -11.69 8.93 -26.40
C ALA A 69 -11.13 10.25 -26.97
N ALA A 70 -11.92 10.92 -27.81
CA ALA A 70 -11.46 12.14 -28.46
C ALA A 70 -11.35 13.29 -27.45
N GLN A 71 -10.38 14.19 -27.65
CA GLN A 71 -10.17 15.33 -26.74
C GLN A 71 -11.43 16.19 -26.56
N ALA A 72 -12.22 16.35 -27.62
CA ALA A 72 -13.49 17.07 -27.56
C ALA A 72 -14.51 16.43 -26.62
N GLU A 73 -14.52 15.10 -26.52
CA GLU A 73 -15.39 14.38 -25.59
C GLU A 73 -14.93 14.56 -24.15
N LEU A 74 -13.61 14.51 -23.91
CA LEU A 74 -13.02 14.72 -22.58
C LEU A 74 -13.26 16.14 -22.05
N ASN A 75 -13.21 17.16 -22.92
CA ASN A 75 -13.44 18.56 -22.57
C ASN A 75 -14.88 18.86 -22.14
N ASN A 76 -15.83 17.99 -22.49
CA ASN A 76 -17.23 18.14 -22.13
C ASN A 76 -17.59 17.44 -20.80
N ILE A 77 -16.61 16.80 -20.14
CA ILE A 77 -16.84 16.08 -18.88
C ILE A 77 -16.54 17.01 -17.69
N LEU A 78 -17.55 17.24 -16.85
CA LEU A 78 -17.38 17.88 -15.56
C LEU A 78 -17.07 16.84 -14.48
N TRP A 79 -15.92 16.95 -13.83
CA TRP A 79 -15.51 16.05 -12.76
C TRP A 79 -15.83 16.66 -11.39
N SER A 80 -16.39 15.84 -10.49
CA SER A 80 -16.65 16.22 -9.10
C SER A 80 -16.04 15.19 -8.17
N GLU A 81 -15.25 15.63 -7.19
CA GLU A 81 -14.79 14.79 -6.09
C GLU A 81 -14.79 15.56 -4.77
N GLU A 82 -14.83 14.82 -3.67
CA GLU A 82 -14.62 15.37 -2.34
C GLU A 82 -13.28 14.90 -1.81
N THR A 83 -12.48 15.82 -1.25
CA THR A 83 -11.21 15.49 -0.63
C THR A 83 -11.15 15.99 0.80
N LYS A 84 -10.58 15.16 1.68
CA LYS A 84 -10.33 15.49 3.07
C LYS A 84 -8.93 16.08 3.18
N LEU A 85 -8.81 17.29 3.72
CA LEU A 85 -7.53 17.91 4.04
C LEU A 85 -7.20 17.69 5.53
N GLU A 86 -6.07 17.06 5.81
CA GLU A 86 -5.56 16.81 7.16
C GLU A 86 -4.38 17.74 7.45
N LEU A 87 -4.41 18.44 8.59
CA LEU A 87 -3.35 19.38 8.99
C LEU A 87 -2.09 18.66 9.45
N PHE A 88 -2.25 17.46 10.02
CA PHE A 88 -1.17 16.60 10.47
C PHE A 88 -1.46 15.18 9.98
N GLY A 89 -0.70 14.72 8.99
CA GLY A 89 -0.79 13.34 8.50
C GLY A 89 0.03 12.39 9.38
N VAL A 90 -0.49 11.20 9.64
CA VAL A 90 0.27 10.14 10.31
C VAL A 90 1.19 9.47 9.28
N ASN A 91 2.49 9.70 9.37
CA ASN A 91 3.50 9.04 8.56
C ASN A 91 3.97 7.74 9.22
N ASP A 92 3.21 6.66 9.04
CA ASP A 92 3.62 5.34 9.49
C ASP A 92 4.53 4.68 8.43
N ASN A 93 5.85 4.83 8.62
CA ASN A 93 6.86 4.21 7.76
C ASN A 93 6.94 2.70 7.98
N ARG A 94 6.01 1.96 7.36
CA ARG A 94 6.04 0.49 7.33
C ARG A 94 7.04 -0.02 6.30
N PHE A 95 7.68 -1.14 6.59
CA PHE A 95 8.56 -1.84 5.65
C PHE A 95 8.01 -3.23 5.34
N VAL A 96 8.23 -3.67 4.11
CA VAL A 96 7.98 -5.02 3.63
C VAL A 96 9.26 -5.59 3.02
N TRP A 97 9.49 -6.87 3.23
CA TRP A 97 10.53 -7.62 2.53
C TRP A 97 10.00 -8.08 1.18
N ARG A 98 10.68 -7.71 0.10
CA ARG A 98 10.29 -8.11 -1.26
C ARG A 98 11.49 -8.24 -2.18
N LYS A 99 11.33 -9.00 -3.26
CA LYS A 99 12.26 -9.01 -4.39
C LYS A 99 11.96 -7.85 -5.36
N SER A 100 12.86 -7.65 -6.32
CA SER A 100 12.60 -6.75 -7.44
C SER A 100 11.40 -7.26 -8.27
N GLY A 101 10.59 -6.35 -8.81
CA GLY A 101 9.36 -6.69 -9.58
C GLY A 101 8.11 -6.99 -8.75
N GLU A 102 8.23 -7.34 -7.46
CA GLU A 102 7.09 -7.73 -6.62
C GLU A 102 6.30 -6.57 -6.00
N ALA A 103 6.58 -5.33 -6.40
CA ALA A 103 6.05 -4.12 -5.76
C ALA A 103 4.52 -3.98 -5.82
N LEU A 104 3.88 -4.62 -6.79
CA LEU A 104 2.43 -4.55 -7.05
C LEU A 104 1.69 -5.83 -6.63
N LEU A 105 2.39 -6.82 -6.06
CA LEU A 105 1.72 -8.00 -5.54
C LEU A 105 0.86 -7.62 -4.33
N GLU A 106 -0.36 -8.16 -4.28
CA GLU A 106 -1.36 -7.80 -3.27
C GLU A 106 -0.85 -8.01 -1.84
N LYS A 107 -0.07 -9.08 -1.60
CA LYS A 107 0.58 -9.38 -0.31
C LYS A 107 1.62 -8.33 0.13
N ILE A 108 2.21 -7.60 -0.83
CA ILE A 108 3.29 -6.61 -0.61
C ILE A 108 2.71 -5.19 -0.47
N THR A 109 1.61 -4.92 -1.16
CA THR A 109 0.93 -3.61 -1.08
C THR A 109 0.21 -3.42 0.25
N LEU A 110 0.04 -2.15 0.65
CA LEU A 110 -0.85 -1.80 1.74
C LEU A 110 -2.19 -1.31 1.16
N PRO A 111 -3.33 -1.91 1.57
CA PRO A 111 -4.62 -1.44 1.13
C PRO A 111 -4.91 -0.05 1.71
N THR A 112 -5.26 0.90 0.85
CA THR A 112 -5.81 2.18 1.25
C THR A 112 -7.34 2.06 1.25
N VAL A 113 -7.95 2.21 2.42
CA VAL A 113 -9.40 2.33 2.57
C VAL A 113 -9.70 3.81 2.81
N LYS A 114 -10.53 4.41 1.96
CA LYS A 114 -10.89 5.84 2.05
C LYS A 114 -12.09 6.11 2.96
N HIS A 115 -12.88 5.09 3.29
CA HIS A 115 -14.13 5.23 4.04
C HIS A 115 -14.17 4.23 5.21
N GLY A 116 -14.25 4.73 6.44
CA GLY A 116 -14.53 3.94 7.65
C GLY A 116 -13.37 3.82 8.65
N ALA A 117 -13.64 4.23 9.89
CA ALA A 117 -12.86 4.11 11.12
C ALA A 117 -11.59 4.99 11.25
N VAL A 118 -11.80 6.19 11.79
CA VAL A 118 -10.76 6.94 12.51
C VAL A 118 -10.61 6.27 13.89
N PRO A 119 -9.45 5.70 14.26
CA PRO A 119 -9.20 5.26 15.63
C PRO A 119 -9.41 6.44 16.59
N GLU A 120 -10.01 6.20 17.75
CA GLU A 120 -10.45 7.24 18.69
C GLU A 120 -9.37 8.26 19.11
N TYR A 121 -8.09 7.92 18.93
CA TYR A 121 -6.92 8.76 19.18
C TYR A 121 -6.65 9.85 18.12
N ASP A 122 -7.33 9.83 16.97
CA ASP A 122 -7.07 10.70 15.80
C ASP A 122 -8.08 11.87 15.65
N LYS A 123 -8.63 12.39 16.77
CA LYS A 123 -9.52 13.57 16.75
C LYS A 123 -8.73 14.87 16.49
N VAL A 124 -8.14 15.01 15.30
CA VAL A 124 -7.57 16.28 14.82
C VAL A 124 -8.67 17.10 14.14
N LYS A 125 -8.65 18.44 14.29
CA LYS A 125 -9.58 19.35 13.60
C LYS A 125 -9.53 19.09 12.09
N THR A 126 -10.65 18.64 11.53
CA THR A 126 -10.81 18.38 10.09
C THR A 126 -11.86 19.31 9.52
N ARG A 127 -11.66 19.78 8.28
CA ARG A 127 -12.66 20.53 7.51
C ARG A 127 -12.84 19.82 6.17
N THR A 128 -14.09 19.58 5.79
CA THR A 128 -14.46 19.06 4.47
C THR A 128 -14.74 20.25 3.54
N ILE A 129 -14.10 20.27 2.38
CA ILE A 129 -14.34 21.29 1.34
C ILE A 129 -14.64 20.52 0.05
N SER A 130 -15.78 20.83 -0.59
CA SER A 130 -16.11 20.31 -1.92
C SER A 130 -15.28 21.09 -2.95
N THR A 131 -14.57 20.40 -3.83
CA THR A 131 -13.79 21.03 -4.91
C THR A 131 -14.32 20.54 -6.25
N VAL A 132 -14.75 21.46 -7.10
CA VAL A 132 -15.06 21.17 -8.50
C VAL A 132 -13.75 21.36 -9.28
N VAL A 133 -13.27 20.30 -9.94
CA VAL A 133 -12.09 20.38 -10.80
C VAL A 133 -12.59 20.43 -12.24
N THR A 134 -12.55 21.61 -12.84
CA THR A 134 -12.72 21.80 -14.28
C THR A 134 -11.36 21.56 -14.96
N ALA A 135 -11.31 20.63 -15.90
CA ALA A 135 -10.14 20.44 -16.78
C ALA A 135 -10.05 21.57 -17.81
#